data_AF-A0A1Y5F3L9-F1
#
_entry.id   AF-A0A1Y5F3L9-F1
#
_cell.length_a   1.000
_cell.length_b   1.000
_cell.length_c   1.000
_cell.angle_alpha   90.00
_cell.angle_beta   90.00
_cell.angle_gamma   90.00
#
_symmetry.space_group_name_H-M   'P 1'
#
loop_
_entity.id
_entity.type
_entity.pdbx_description
1 polymer ?
#
loop_
_entity_poly.entity_id
_entity_poly.type
_entity_poly.pdbx_seq_one_letter_code
_entity_poly.pdbx_strand_id
1 'polypeptide(L)'
;MSEKIIINTTRLAKRTDATAGYIPRSLALLIDFTLIGIPTLLVLNFAEALFATIGISERYFYYPKFILFSAVWFTYTAVMYHFTGATLGKSALGLQVVSTETQHLPSTFRVFFREVIARPLSSIFFFGYILAIFRHDKKSLHDILAKTEVINRRSKLENRDVPVAYVPFFISLLALLSMSFMFKFEYSDSFNKIQSVTKFDLGNFEFAKRFAKYQEEKEIIDKYEGNSIILAYDISKNPELFKTLPKKLITEELLLKVFKTNPELMSKIPDDFIYTQKFVEDLVNLLDSPDTYATVKLRNSKHYTDAVYKKNKSIEDEMKPYIEAYKNLRRPSLKEKSLYTIPVKILRHEKFTTFLSKTDPRFGNMLPSDAIVTTEAAKEFIKHNSLKRLPISIQKNSEALTFVLTNSKHAYRAISREHKNDKKLAMIAIKAFPSNIQYLKGSLTSDKDIFKMALSKWDYSKLLKDDHHTKPKKSLIQYLIQAYSKKISSY
;
A
#
# COMPACT_ATOMS: atom_id res chain seq x y z
N MET A 1 -40.59 79.64 2.75
CA MET A 1 -39.97 78.39 2.24
C MET A 1 -38.45 78.51 2.12
N SER A 2 -37.91 79.70 1.80
CA SER A 2 -36.47 80.00 1.66
C SER A 2 -35.66 79.82 2.96
N GLU A 3 -36.16 80.23 4.11
CA GLU A 3 -35.39 80.22 5.37
C GLU A 3 -35.08 78.79 5.88
N LYS A 4 -36.06 77.87 5.82
CA LYS A 4 -35.84 76.43 6.12
C LYS A 4 -34.87 75.77 5.16
N ILE A 5 -34.87 76.18 3.89
CA ILE A 5 -33.95 75.63 2.89
C ILE A 5 -32.54 76.12 3.20
N ILE A 6 -32.34 77.43 3.41
CA ILE A 6 -31.02 78.03 3.74
C ILE A 6 -30.46 77.44 5.04
N ILE A 7 -31.26 77.31 6.10
CA ILE A 7 -30.83 76.67 7.36
C ILE A 7 -30.39 75.22 7.13
N ASN A 8 -31.09 74.48 6.26
CA ASN A 8 -30.71 73.11 5.92
C ASN A 8 -29.44 73.05 5.05
N THR A 9 -29.24 73.97 4.09
CA THR A 9 -28.01 74.01 3.28
C THR A 9 -26.79 74.41 4.10
N THR A 10 -26.90 75.39 5.00
CA THR A 10 -25.82 75.77 5.92
C THR A 10 -25.51 74.68 6.93
N ARG A 11 -26.52 73.95 7.43
CA ARG A 11 -26.31 72.75 8.27
C ARG A 11 -25.61 71.64 7.51
N LEU A 12 -25.96 71.40 6.24
CA LEU A 12 -25.33 70.36 5.40
C LEU A 12 -23.88 70.70 5.04
N ALA A 13 -23.56 71.97 4.73
CA ALA A 13 -22.19 72.41 4.45
C ALA A 13 -21.28 72.31 5.70
N LYS A 14 -21.78 72.70 6.88
CA LYS A 14 -21.05 72.52 8.15
C LYS A 14 -20.86 71.04 8.53
N ARG A 15 -21.74 70.16 8.02
CA ARG A 15 -21.70 68.70 8.25
C ARG A 15 -20.60 68.01 7.46
N THR A 16 -20.31 68.45 6.23
CA THR A 16 -19.26 67.86 5.36
C THR A 16 -17.84 68.17 5.85
N ASP A 17 -17.65 69.28 6.56
CA ASP A 17 -16.35 69.68 7.12
C ASP A 17 -16.02 68.93 8.44
N ALA A 18 -17.05 68.39 9.12
CA ALA A 18 -16.89 67.65 10.37
C ALA A 18 -16.79 66.12 10.19
N THR A 19 -17.11 65.58 9.00
CA THR A 19 -17.08 64.13 8.73
C THR A 19 -15.68 63.62 8.39
N ALA A 20 -15.29 62.53 9.06
CA ALA A 20 -13.97 61.93 8.88
C ALA A 20 -13.83 61.25 7.50
N GLY A 21 -12.63 61.30 6.93
CA GLY A 21 -12.31 60.58 5.69
C GLY A 21 -12.15 59.06 5.89
N TYR A 22 -11.88 58.35 4.80
CA TYR A 22 -11.63 56.90 4.81
C TYR A 22 -10.34 56.53 5.56
N ILE A 23 -9.22 57.25 5.33
CA ILE A 23 -7.90 56.93 5.89
C ILE A 23 -7.89 56.90 7.43
N PRO A 24 -8.39 57.90 8.17
CA PRO A 24 -8.46 57.85 9.62
C PRO A 24 -9.30 56.68 10.16
N ARG A 25 -10.33 56.24 9.41
CA ARG A 25 -11.15 55.09 9.82
C ARG A 25 -10.41 53.77 9.63
N SER A 26 -9.64 53.64 8.56
CA SER A 26 -8.80 52.45 8.32
C SER A 26 -7.64 52.37 9.32
N LEU A 27 -7.00 53.50 9.66
CA LEU A 27 -5.98 53.55 10.71
C LEU A 27 -6.57 53.21 12.08
N ALA A 28 -7.79 53.68 12.39
CA ALA A 28 -8.49 53.29 13.62
C ALA A 28 -8.70 51.78 13.69
N LEU A 29 -9.12 51.15 12.59
CA LEU A 29 -9.32 49.70 12.51
C LEU A 29 -8.01 48.93 12.72
N LEU A 30 -6.89 49.42 12.18
CA LEU A 30 -5.57 48.82 12.40
C LEU A 30 -5.17 48.89 13.88
N ILE A 31 -5.36 50.04 14.53
CA ILE A 31 -5.10 50.19 15.96
C ILE A 31 -5.97 49.22 16.78
N ASP A 32 -7.27 49.12 16.47
CA ASP A 32 -8.17 48.17 17.12
C ASP A 32 -7.72 46.71 16.92
N PHE A 33 -7.26 46.35 15.72
CA PHE A 33 -6.76 45.01 15.44
C PHE A 33 -5.46 44.71 16.19
N THR A 34 -4.54 45.68 16.30
CA THR A 34 -3.31 45.51 17.08
C THR A 34 -3.60 45.36 18.58
N LEU A 35 -4.52 46.16 19.12
CA LEU A 35 -4.82 46.16 20.55
C LEU A 35 -5.68 44.97 21.01
N ILE A 36 -6.62 44.53 20.17
CA ILE A 36 -7.60 43.49 20.55
C ILE A 36 -7.44 42.24 19.70
N GLY A 37 -7.28 42.38 18.39
CA GLY A 37 -7.18 41.27 17.44
C GLY A 37 -5.95 40.40 17.70
N ILE A 38 -4.76 40.99 17.71
CA ILE A 38 -3.49 40.25 17.89
C ILE A 38 -3.44 39.51 19.24
N PRO A 39 -3.73 40.14 20.39
CA PRO A 39 -3.75 39.42 21.67
C PRO A 39 -4.76 38.27 21.70
N THR A 40 -5.96 38.47 21.12
CA THR A 40 -6.98 37.42 21.03
C THR A 40 -6.47 36.22 20.21
N LEU A 41 -5.83 36.48 19.06
CA LEU A 41 -5.24 35.41 18.23
C LEU A 41 -4.10 34.69 18.95
N LEU A 42 -3.24 35.41 19.66
CA LEU A 42 -2.14 34.81 20.45
C LEU A 42 -2.68 33.85 21.52
N VAL A 43 -3.72 34.27 22.27
CA VAL A 43 -4.35 33.42 23.29
C VAL A 43 -4.98 32.18 22.67
N LEU A 44 -5.72 32.32 21.56
CA LEU A 44 -6.37 31.20 20.88
C LEU A 44 -5.36 30.20 20.29
N ASN A 45 -4.28 30.69 19.67
CA ASN A 45 -3.21 29.84 19.13
C ASN A 45 -2.40 29.15 20.23
N PHE A 46 -2.16 29.84 21.35
CA PHE A 46 -1.51 29.23 22.51
C PHE A 46 -2.37 28.12 23.12
N ALA A 47 -3.68 28.33 23.25
CA ALA A 47 -4.60 27.30 23.72
C ALA A 47 -4.59 26.07 22.79
N GLU A 48 -4.69 26.26 21.48
CA GLU A 48 -4.57 25.18 20.50
C GLU A 48 -3.25 24.42 20.64
N ALA A 49 -2.12 25.11 20.77
CA ALA A 49 -0.82 24.48 20.95
C ALA A 49 -0.79 23.60 22.21
N LEU A 50 -1.37 24.06 23.34
CA LEU A 50 -1.49 23.25 24.55
C LEU A 50 -2.34 22.00 24.31
N PHE A 51 -3.47 22.12 23.62
CA PHE A 51 -4.33 20.98 23.33
C PHE A 51 -3.71 19.98 22.33
N ALA A 52 -2.88 20.46 21.40
CA ALA A 52 -2.12 19.60 20.52
C ALA A 52 -1.13 18.71 21.30
N THR A 53 -0.54 19.21 22.41
CA THR A 53 0.37 18.40 23.25
C THR A 53 -0.31 17.19 23.90
N ILE A 54 -1.64 17.21 24.07
CA ILE A 54 -2.42 16.09 24.60
C ILE A 54 -3.16 15.29 23.50
N GLY A 55 -2.76 15.48 22.23
CA GLY A 55 -3.20 14.67 21.10
C GLY A 55 -4.53 15.09 20.45
N ILE A 56 -5.03 16.29 20.71
CA ILE A 56 -6.25 16.79 20.05
C ILE A 56 -5.88 17.35 18.67
N SER A 57 -6.59 16.89 17.63
CA SER A 57 -6.36 17.36 16.25
C SER A 57 -6.73 18.83 16.08
N GLU A 58 -5.88 19.57 15.36
CA GLU A 58 -6.06 20.97 14.97
C GLU A 58 -7.40 21.24 14.26
N ARG A 59 -7.97 20.24 13.58
CA ARG A 59 -9.25 20.37 12.86
C ARG A 59 -10.41 20.76 13.78
N TYR A 60 -10.39 20.33 15.05
CA TYR A 60 -11.45 20.65 16.01
C TYR A 60 -11.41 22.12 16.46
N PHE A 61 -10.31 22.83 16.22
CA PHE A 61 -10.15 24.21 16.68
C PHE A 61 -10.62 25.24 15.64
N TYR A 62 -10.74 24.88 14.35
CA TYR A 62 -11.00 25.85 13.28
C TYR A 62 -12.29 26.67 13.51
N TYR A 63 -13.44 26.00 13.63
CA TYR A 63 -14.73 26.68 13.82
C TYR A 63 -14.86 27.35 15.20
N PRO A 64 -14.48 26.72 16.33
CA PRO A 64 -14.53 27.37 17.63
C PRO A 64 -13.63 28.61 17.73
N LYS A 65 -12.40 28.57 17.19
CA LYS A 65 -11.51 29.74 17.16
C LYS A 65 -12.15 30.90 16.39
N PHE A 66 -12.76 30.62 15.24
CA PHE A 66 -13.44 31.63 14.44
C PHE A 66 -14.64 32.25 15.19
N ILE A 67 -15.46 31.42 15.84
CA ILE A 67 -16.63 31.87 16.61
C ILE A 67 -16.18 32.71 17.81
N LEU A 68 -15.17 32.25 18.57
CA LEU A 68 -14.66 32.95 19.74
C LEU A 68 -14.00 34.28 19.38
N PHE A 69 -13.15 34.31 18.34
CA PHE A 69 -12.56 35.54 17.84
C PHE A 69 -13.66 36.54 17.43
N SER A 70 -14.65 36.08 16.69
CA SER A 70 -15.78 36.90 16.27
C SER A 70 -16.57 37.43 17.47
N ALA A 71 -16.86 36.58 18.45
CA ALA A 71 -17.57 36.97 19.67
C ALA A 71 -16.81 38.06 20.43
N VAL A 72 -15.52 37.88 20.70
CA VAL A 72 -14.67 38.87 21.37
C VAL A 72 -14.68 40.20 20.61
N TRP A 73 -14.49 40.15 19.29
CA TRP A 73 -14.48 41.32 18.43
C TRP A 73 -15.83 42.07 18.43
N PHE A 74 -16.94 41.35 18.30
CA PHE A 74 -18.28 41.94 18.31
C PHE A 74 -18.66 42.49 19.68
N THR A 75 -18.37 41.78 20.77
CA THR A 75 -18.64 42.27 22.12
C THR A 75 -17.82 43.53 22.42
N TYR A 76 -16.52 43.53 22.09
CA TYR A 76 -15.67 44.70 22.22
C TYR A 76 -16.25 45.91 21.49
N THR A 77 -16.55 45.76 20.20
CA THR A 77 -17.08 46.87 19.38
C THR A 77 -18.47 47.33 19.85
N ALA A 78 -19.38 46.41 20.20
CA ALA A 78 -20.72 46.74 20.67
C ALA A 78 -20.70 47.52 21.98
N VAL A 79 -19.90 47.08 22.96
CA VAL A 79 -19.74 47.78 24.24
C VAL A 79 -19.16 49.18 24.01
N MET A 80 -18.08 49.28 23.23
CA MET A 80 -17.43 50.55 22.96
C MET A 80 -18.35 51.57 22.27
N TYR A 81 -19.11 51.14 21.25
CA TYR A 81 -20.05 52.02 20.57
C TYR A 81 -21.25 52.40 21.43
N HIS A 82 -21.74 51.51 22.30
CA HIS A 82 -22.86 51.80 23.18
C HIS A 82 -22.51 52.89 24.20
N PHE A 83 -21.32 52.82 24.82
CA PHE A 83 -20.95 53.75 25.89
C PHE A 83 -20.26 55.02 25.41
N THR A 84 -19.39 54.93 24.41
CA THR A 84 -18.52 56.05 23.99
C THR A 84 -18.77 56.52 22.56
N GLY A 85 -19.52 55.75 21.78
CA GLY A 85 -19.70 56.00 20.35
C GLY A 85 -18.42 55.79 19.53
N ALA A 86 -17.34 55.27 20.10
CA ALA A 86 -16.07 55.08 19.40
C ALA A 86 -15.38 53.81 19.92
N THR A 87 -14.64 53.10 19.06
CA THR A 87 -13.70 52.06 19.50
C THR A 87 -12.39 52.69 19.98
N LEU A 88 -11.51 51.95 20.66
CA LEU A 88 -10.23 52.49 21.14
C LEU A 88 -9.42 53.14 20.02
N GLY A 89 -9.31 52.47 18.87
CA GLY A 89 -8.62 53.01 17.69
C GLY A 89 -9.31 54.26 17.14
N LYS A 90 -10.64 54.32 17.14
CA LYS A 90 -11.38 55.52 16.73
C LYS A 90 -11.20 56.65 17.74
N SER A 91 -11.25 56.36 19.04
CA SER A 91 -11.01 57.34 20.10
C SER A 91 -9.59 57.90 20.06
N ALA A 92 -8.59 57.05 19.79
CA ALA A 92 -7.19 57.46 19.66
C ALA A 92 -6.99 58.47 18.51
N LEU A 93 -7.76 58.34 17.42
CA LEU A 93 -7.73 59.25 16.28
C LEU A 93 -8.75 60.38 16.38
N GLY A 94 -9.41 60.55 17.53
CA GLY A 94 -10.40 61.59 17.75
C GLY A 94 -11.66 61.43 16.90
N LEU A 95 -12.08 60.20 16.61
CA LEU A 95 -13.26 59.88 15.80
C LEU A 95 -14.40 59.36 16.69
N GLN A 96 -15.63 59.74 16.35
CA GLN A 96 -16.82 59.29 17.05
C GLN A 96 -17.98 59.02 16.09
N VAL A 97 -18.77 58.02 16.40
CA VAL A 97 -19.98 57.64 15.69
C VAL A 97 -21.17 58.32 16.34
N VAL A 98 -21.98 58.98 15.52
CA VAL A 98 -23.25 59.57 15.92
C VAL A 98 -24.40 59.15 15.00
N SER A 99 -25.61 59.26 15.50
CA SER A 99 -26.84 59.09 14.71
C SER A 99 -27.00 60.23 13.70
N THR A 100 -27.30 59.89 12.44
CA THR A 100 -27.56 60.88 11.37
C THR A 100 -28.79 61.76 11.68
N GLU A 101 -29.72 61.27 12.50
CA GLU A 101 -31.00 61.93 12.81
C GLU A 101 -30.91 62.78 14.08
N THR A 102 -30.24 62.30 15.13
CA THR A 102 -30.26 62.92 16.47
C THR A 102 -28.94 63.56 16.88
N GLN A 103 -27.83 63.34 16.16
CA GLN A 103 -26.48 63.82 16.52
C GLN A 103 -25.96 63.36 17.90
N HIS A 104 -26.69 62.49 18.59
CA HIS A 104 -26.28 61.84 19.82
C HIS A 104 -25.75 60.44 19.53
N LEU A 105 -25.26 59.78 20.60
CA LEU A 105 -24.83 58.39 20.55
C LEU A 105 -25.92 57.50 19.92
N PRO A 106 -25.53 56.57 19.04
CA PRO A 106 -26.47 55.65 18.42
C PRO A 106 -27.14 54.75 19.47
N SER A 107 -28.43 54.45 19.29
CA SER A 107 -29.13 53.50 20.15
C SER A 107 -28.51 52.10 20.07
N THR A 108 -28.66 51.30 21.12
CA THR A 108 -28.11 49.93 21.19
C THR A 108 -28.52 49.07 20.01
N PHE A 109 -29.79 49.15 19.60
CA PHE A 109 -30.28 48.45 18.42
C PHE A 109 -29.60 48.91 17.12
N ARG A 110 -29.36 50.22 16.99
CA ARG A 110 -28.69 50.80 15.81
C ARG A 110 -27.22 50.38 15.74
N VAL A 111 -26.54 50.33 16.89
CA VAL A 111 -25.18 49.78 17.00
C VAL A 111 -25.15 48.31 16.59
N PHE A 112 -26.06 47.50 17.14
CA PHE A 112 -26.18 46.08 16.82
C PHE A 112 -26.42 45.85 15.32
N PHE A 113 -27.41 46.55 14.74
CA PHE A 113 -27.72 46.46 13.31
C PHE A 113 -26.51 46.87 12.45
N ARG A 114 -25.78 47.93 12.85
CA ARG A 114 -24.60 48.37 12.11
C ARG A 114 -23.50 47.33 12.11
N GLU A 115 -23.18 46.74 13.26
CA GLU A 115 -22.02 45.84 13.38
C GLU A 115 -22.34 44.41 12.93
N VAL A 116 -23.54 43.88 13.21
CA VAL A 116 -23.89 42.48 12.94
C VAL A 116 -24.44 42.26 11.53
N ILE A 117 -25.17 43.24 10.99
CA ILE A 117 -25.84 43.10 9.68
C ILE A 117 -25.15 43.97 8.64
N ALA A 118 -25.05 45.27 8.89
CA ALA A 118 -24.60 46.21 7.86
C ALA A 118 -23.11 46.08 7.53
N ARG A 119 -22.27 45.77 8.52
CA ARG A 119 -20.81 45.65 8.35
C ARG A 119 -20.38 44.39 7.61
N PRO A 120 -20.92 43.18 7.89
CA PRO A 120 -20.65 42.00 7.06
C PRO A 120 -21.15 42.17 5.63
N LEU A 121 -22.33 42.76 5.42
CA LEU A 121 -22.81 43.11 4.07
C LEU A 121 -21.83 44.05 3.36
N SER A 122 -21.34 45.09 4.04
CA SER A 122 -20.31 45.99 3.52
C SER A 122 -18.99 45.27 3.18
N SER A 123 -18.64 44.20 3.90
CA SER A 123 -17.43 43.39 3.65
C SER A 123 -17.60 42.43 2.47
N ILE A 124 -18.76 41.78 2.33
CA ILE A 124 -19.08 40.87 1.21
C ILE A 124 -18.95 41.61 -0.12
N PHE A 125 -19.42 42.86 -0.16
CA PHE A 125 -19.41 43.64 -1.40
C PHE A 125 -18.09 44.33 -1.72
N PHE A 126 -17.02 44.21 -0.90
CA PHE A 126 -15.68 44.86 -0.99
C PHE A 126 -15.67 46.38 -1.26
N PHE A 127 -16.38 46.85 -2.29
CA PHE A 127 -16.79 48.21 -2.59
C PHE A 127 -17.56 48.92 -1.47
N GLY A 128 -18.18 48.20 -0.52
CA GLY A 128 -18.97 48.83 0.55
C GLY A 128 -18.17 49.78 1.45
N TYR A 129 -16.87 49.51 1.62
CA TYR A 129 -15.94 50.40 2.34
C TYR A 129 -15.33 51.47 1.43
N ILE A 130 -15.03 51.11 0.18
CA ILE A 130 -14.46 51.99 -0.85
C ILE A 130 -15.47 53.09 -1.24
N LEU A 131 -16.78 52.83 -1.13
CA LEU A 131 -17.85 53.79 -1.39
C LEU A 131 -17.67 55.12 -0.64
N ALA A 132 -17.08 55.09 0.55
CA ALA A 132 -16.81 56.29 1.34
C ALA A 132 -15.75 57.22 0.71
N ILE A 133 -14.93 56.72 -0.22
CA ILE A 133 -13.91 57.50 -0.95
C ILE A 133 -14.55 58.34 -2.04
N PHE A 134 -15.54 57.80 -2.75
CA PHE A 134 -16.18 58.45 -3.90
C PHE A 134 -17.38 59.32 -3.55
N ARG A 135 -17.89 59.26 -2.31
CA ARG A 135 -19.05 60.05 -1.89
C ARG A 135 -18.64 61.35 -1.19
N HIS A 136 -19.29 62.44 -1.58
CA HIS A 136 -19.14 63.75 -0.95
C HIS A 136 -19.49 63.78 0.54
N ASP A 137 -20.40 62.90 0.99
CA ASP A 137 -20.77 62.78 2.42
C ASP A 137 -19.85 61.86 3.23
N LYS A 138 -18.84 61.25 2.57
CA LYS A 138 -17.86 60.34 3.16
C LYS A 138 -18.47 59.17 3.93
N LYS A 139 -19.69 58.72 3.61
CA LYS A 139 -20.37 57.60 4.30
C LYS A 139 -20.03 56.26 3.64
N SER A 140 -19.74 55.25 4.45
CA SER A 140 -19.61 53.86 4.01
C SER A 140 -20.98 53.20 3.87
N LEU A 141 -21.06 52.06 3.17
CA LEU A 141 -22.32 51.33 2.99
C LEU A 141 -22.98 50.98 4.32
N HIS A 142 -22.20 50.54 5.30
CA HIS A 142 -22.70 50.21 6.63
C HIS A 142 -23.21 51.42 7.42
N ASP A 143 -22.59 52.59 7.24
CA ASP A 143 -23.05 53.83 7.87
C ASP A 143 -24.37 54.34 7.25
N ILE A 144 -24.55 54.14 5.94
CA ILE A 144 -25.82 54.45 5.24
C ILE A 144 -26.94 53.54 5.75
N LEU A 145 -26.70 52.22 5.75
CA LEU A 145 -27.68 51.23 6.19
C LEU A 145 -28.08 51.43 7.66
N ALA A 146 -27.13 51.78 8.53
CA ALA A 146 -27.40 52.01 9.94
C ALA A 146 -27.82 53.45 10.28
N LYS A 147 -27.91 54.35 9.28
CA LYS A 147 -28.16 55.79 9.49
C LYS A 147 -27.22 56.40 10.53
N THR A 148 -25.93 56.06 10.45
CA THR A 148 -24.86 56.60 11.31
C THR A 148 -23.88 57.44 10.50
N GLU A 149 -23.11 58.27 11.19
CA GLU A 149 -21.99 58.98 10.59
C GLU A 149 -20.82 59.09 11.57
N VAL A 150 -19.61 59.12 11.03
CA VAL A 150 -18.38 59.26 11.80
C VAL A 150 -17.87 60.70 11.69
N ILE A 151 -17.82 61.39 12.82
CA ILE A 151 -17.40 62.79 12.95
C ILE A 151 -16.10 62.90 13.75
N ASN A 152 -15.40 64.02 13.59
CA ASN A 152 -14.24 64.35 14.42
C ASN A 152 -14.68 64.92 15.78
N ARG A 153 -14.19 64.33 16.87
CA ARG A 153 -14.54 64.58 18.28
C ARG A 153 -14.26 66.01 18.76
N ARG A 154 -13.60 66.87 17.97
CA ARG A 154 -13.51 68.32 18.24
C ARG A 154 -14.89 69.01 18.34
N SER A 155 -15.98 68.39 17.88
CA SER A 155 -17.35 68.83 18.19
C SER A 155 -17.85 68.20 19.50
N LYS A 156 -17.98 69.02 20.55
CA LYS A 156 -18.47 68.68 21.91
C LYS A 156 -19.58 67.61 21.92
N LEU A 157 -19.28 66.40 22.40
CA LEU A 157 -20.26 65.43 22.89
C LEU A 157 -19.72 64.69 24.12
N GLU A 158 -20.67 64.38 25.01
CA GLU A 158 -20.52 63.85 26.38
C GLU A 158 -19.71 62.54 26.44
N ASN A 159 -18.68 62.50 27.29
CA ASN A 159 -17.97 61.27 27.65
C ASN A 159 -18.67 60.65 28.87
N ARG A 160 -19.01 59.36 28.80
CA ARG A 160 -19.24 58.56 30.01
C ARG A 160 -17.93 57.90 30.39
N ASP A 161 -17.44 58.16 31.61
CA ASP A 161 -16.25 57.49 32.13
C ASP A 161 -16.56 56.00 32.33
N VAL A 162 -15.88 55.15 31.58
CA VAL A 162 -15.93 53.70 31.73
C VAL A 162 -14.51 53.21 32.01
N PRO A 163 -14.29 52.20 32.86
CA PRO A 163 -12.98 51.57 33.02
C PRO A 163 -12.65 50.73 31.77
N VAL A 164 -12.39 51.39 30.63
CA VAL A 164 -12.20 50.76 29.31
C VAL A 164 -11.03 49.77 29.31
N ALA A 165 -10.05 49.95 30.21
CA ALA A 165 -8.90 49.06 30.35
C ALA A 165 -9.27 47.61 30.72
N TYR A 166 -10.38 47.39 31.44
CA TYR A 166 -10.71 46.06 31.99
C TYR A 166 -11.70 45.28 31.11
N VAL A 167 -12.45 45.97 30.26
CA VAL A 167 -13.49 45.34 29.42
C VAL A 167 -12.91 44.28 28.47
N PRO A 168 -11.80 44.54 27.73
CA PRO A 168 -11.18 43.52 26.90
C PRO A 168 -10.65 42.33 27.72
N PHE A 169 -10.06 42.60 28.89
CA PHE A 169 -9.54 41.57 29.78
C PHE A 169 -10.65 40.64 30.29
N PHE A 170 -11.78 41.20 30.73
CA PHE A 170 -12.94 40.43 31.15
C PHE A 170 -13.57 39.65 29.99
N ILE A 171 -13.62 40.21 28.78
CA ILE A 171 -14.14 39.51 27.59
C ILE A 171 -13.21 38.36 27.19
N SER A 172 -11.90 38.55 27.21
CA SER A 172 -10.92 37.48 26.95
C SER A 172 -10.98 36.38 28.02
N LEU A 173 -11.16 36.75 29.29
CA LEU A 173 -11.38 35.80 30.39
C LEU A 173 -12.70 35.03 30.22
N LEU A 174 -13.77 35.71 29.82
CA LEU A 174 -15.06 35.07 29.54
C LEU A 174 -14.98 34.15 28.33
N ALA A 175 -14.20 34.50 27.31
CA ALA A 175 -13.94 33.65 26.15
C ALA A 175 -13.10 32.40 26.50
N LEU A 176 -12.14 32.54 27.42
CA LEU A 176 -11.40 31.39 27.97
C LEU A 176 -12.29 30.48 28.81
N LEU A 177 -13.13 31.06 29.66
CA LEU A 177 -14.11 30.33 30.47
C LEU A 177 -15.17 29.66 29.58
N SER A 178 -15.63 30.33 28.52
CA SER A 178 -16.58 29.76 27.57
C SER A 178 -15.96 28.69 26.70
N MET A 179 -14.68 28.80 26.35
CA MET A 179 -13.93 27.72 25.67
C MET A 179 -13.79 26.52 26.60
N SER A 180 -13.41 26.73 27.87
CA SER A 180 -13.35 25.68 28.88
C SER A 180 -14.72 25.03 29.12
N PHE A 181 -15.81 25.81 29.10
CA PHE A 181 -17.18 25.34 29.23
C PHE A 181 -17.69 24.60 27.97
N MET A 182 -17.37 25.09 26.77
CA MET A 182 -17.67 24.42 25.48
C MET A 182 -16.94 23.09 25.39
N PHE A 183 -15.66 23.05 25.81
CA PHE A 183 -14.95 21.79 26.00
C PHE A 183 -15.65 20.94 27.05
N LYS A 184 -16.07 21.47 28.20
CA LYS A 184 -16.81 20.70 29.21
C LYS A 184 -18.17 20.20 28.71
N PHE A 185 -18.85 20.89 27.80
CA PHE A 185 -20.18 20.53 27.27
C PHE A 185 -20.06 19.53 26.12
N GLU A 186 -19.16 19.78 25.16
CA GLU A 186 -18.88 18.88 24.04
C GLU A 186 -18.14 17.63 24.50
N TYR A 187 -17.30 17.73 25.53
CA TYR A 187 -16.72 16.59 26.24
C TYR A 187 -17.70 15.97 27.24
N SER A 188 -18.65 16.67 27.86
CA SER A 188 -19.70 16.05 28.72
C SER A 188 -20.65 15.22 27.88
N ASP A 189 -21.14 15.76 26.77
CA ASP A 189 -22.01 15.02 25.85
C ASP A 189 -21.24 13.92 25.14
N SER A 190 -19.98 14.16 24.75
CA SER A 190 -19.13 13.09 24.21
C SER A 190 -18.77 12.06 25.29
N PHE A 191 -18.52 12.42 26.54
CA PHE A 191 -18.11 11.50 27.62
C PHE A 191 -19.29 10.72 28.21
N ASN A 192 -20.50 11.30 28.27
CA ASN A 192 -21.73 10.58 28.64
C ASN A 192 -22.24 9.70 27.49
N LYS A 193 -22.04 10.11 26.24
CA LYS A 193 -22.27 9.27 25.05
C LYS A 193 -21.20 8.18 24.94
N ILE A 194 -19.96 8.44 25.35
CA ILE A 194 -18.89 7.44 25.48
C ILE A 194 -19.20 6.49 26.65
N GLN A 195 -19.64 6.96 27.82
CA GLN A 195 -19.96 6.09 28.97
C GLN A 195 -21.17 5.18 28.71
N SER A 196 -22.22 5.69 28.05
CA SER A 196 -23.39 4.88 27.65
C SER A 196 -23.11 3.95 26.47
N VAL A 197 -22.16 4.29 25.58
CA VAL A 197 -21.66 3.40 24.52
C VAL A 197 -20.64 2.38 25.06
N THR A 198 -19.92 2.67 26.15
CA THR A 198 -18.94 1.75 26.75
C THR A 198 -19.53 0.66 27.64
N LYS A 199 -20.86 0.56 27.76
CA LYS A 199 -21.54 -0.61 28.33
C LYS A 199 -22.25 -1.49 27.29
N PHE A 200 -22.02 -1.28 25.99
CA PHE A 200 -22.46 -2.24 24.97
C PHE A 200 -21.38 -2.47 23.89
N ASP A 201 -20.60 -3.53 24.15
CA ASP A 201 -19.95 -4.49 23.24
C ASP A 201 -19.18 -4.04 21.96
N LEU A 202 -17.87 -4.34 21.97
CA LEU A 202 -17.04 -4.89 20.87
C LEU A 202 -16.86 -4.14 19.53
N GLY A 203 -17.56 -3.04 19.23
CA GLY A 203 -17.50 -2.37 17.91
C GLY A 203 -16.34 -1.38 17.65
N ASN A 204 -15.74 -0.75 18.68
CA ASN A 204 -14.86 0.42 18.49
C ASN A 204 -13.40 0.13 18.10
N PHE A 205 -12.92 -1.10 18.31
CA PHE A 205 -11.59 -1.50 17.81
C PHE A 205 -11.57 -1.64 16.28
N GLU A 206 -12.72 -1.97 15.69
CA GLU A 206 -12.86 -2.16 14.25
C GLU A 206 -12.81 -0.83 13.48
N PHE A 207 -13.44 0.23 14.00
CA PHE A 207 -13.44 1.54 13.34
C PHE A 207 -12.05 2.18 13.29
N ALA A 208 -11.31 2.16 14.41
CA ALA A 208 -9.94 2.68 14.47
C ALA A 208 -9.01 1.91 13.50
N LYS A 209 -9.14 0.58 13.43
CA LYS A 209 -8.42 -0.25 12.46
C LYS A 209 -8.79 0.06 11.01
N ARG A 210 -10.09 0.24 10.72
CA ARG A 210 -10.57 0.61 9.38
C ARG A 210 -10.04 1.99 8.95
N PHE A 211 -9.97 2.95 9.87
CA PHE A 211 -9.45 4.28 9.59
C PHE A 211 -7.93 4.27 9.33
N ALA A 212 -7.15 3.57 10.15
CA ALA A 212 -5.70 3.41 9.93
C ALA A 212 -5.43 2.71 8.58
N LYS A 213 -6.15 1.63 8.30
CA LYS A 213 -6.07 0.93 7.01
C LYS A 213 -6.42 1.84 5.83
N TYR A 214 -7.45 2.68 5.96
CA TYR A 214 -7.83 3.64 4.92
C TYR A 214 -6.72 4.67 4.63
N GLN A 215 -6.02 5.17 5.67
CA GLN A 215 -4.90 6.10 5.49
C GLN A 215 -3.72 5.43 4.79
N GLU A 216 -3.36 4.21 5.21
CA GLU A 216 -2.30 3.43 4.56
C GLU A 216 -2.63 3.14 3.08
N GLU A 217 -3.87 2.71 2.79
CA GLU A 217 -4.31 2.48 1.42
C GLU A 217 -4.24 3.75 0.56
N LYS A 218 -4.60 4.91 1.13
CA LYS A 218 -4.55 6.20 0.44
C LYS A 218 -3.12 6.62 0.09
N GLU A 219 -2.18 6.51 1.03
CA GLU A 219 -0.78 6.84 0.79
C GLU A 219 -0.16 5.98 -0.32
N ILE A 220 -0.48 4.67 -0.33
CA ILE A 220 -0.04 3.76 -1.39
C ILE A 220 -0.66 4.16 -2.74
N ILE A 221 -1.95 4.51 -2.78
CA ILE A 221 -2.61 4.98 -4.01
C ILE A 221 -1.94 6.25 -4.52
N ASP A 222 -1.79 7.26 -3.67
CA ASP A 222 -1.21 8.56 -4.05
C ASP A 222 0.23 8.40 -4.59
N LYS A 223 1.00 7.43 -4.07
CA LYS A 223 2.36 7.14 -4.54
C LYS A 223 2.42 6.49 -5.92
N TYR A 224 1.51 5.55 -6.22
CA TYR A 224 1.66 4.65 -7.37
C TYR A 224 0.57 4.79 -8.44
N GLU A 225 -0.48 5.58 -8.22
CA GLU A 225 -1.54 5.79 -9.20
C GLU A 225 -0.95 6.29 -10.54
N GLY A 226 -1.29 5.59 -11.62
CA GLY A 226 -0.76 5.86 -12.97
C GLY A 226 0.68 5.41 -13.22
N ASN A 227 1.41 4.88 -12.23
CA ASN A 227 2.85 4.57 -12.31
C ASN A 227 3.15 3.07 -12.11
N SER A 228 2.57 2.21 -12.96
CA SER A 228 2.74 0.74 -12.87
C SER A 228 4.19 0.26 -13.00
N ILE A 229 5.08 1.05 -13.61
CA ILE A 229 6.52 0.74 -13.72
C ILE A 229 7.23 0.86 -12.36
N ILE A 230 7.05 1.99 -11.68
CA ILE A 230 7.66 2.24 -10.36
C ILE A 230 7.13 1.24 -9.36
N LEU A 231 5.82 0.97 -9.39
CA LEU A 231 5.21 -0.02 -8.51
C LEU A 231 5.76 -1.42 -8.76
N ALA A 232 5.90 -1.85 -10.03
CA ALA A 232 6.51 -3.15 -10.35
C ALA A 232 7.97 -3.24 -9.87
N TYR A 233 8.74 -2.14 -9.99
CA TYR A 233 10.10 -2.07 -9.47
C TYR A 233 10.14 -2.23 -7.94
N ASP A 234 9.31 -1.49 -7.21
CA ASP A 234 9.26 -1.54 -5.75
C ASP A 234 8.79 -2.94 -5.26
N ILE A 235 7.84 -3.58 -5.95
CA ILE A 235 7.43 -4.97 -5.67
C ILE A 235 8.59 -5.95 -5.92
N SER A 236 9.40 -5.73 -6.97
CA SER A 236 10.56 -6.60 -7.24
C SER A 236 11.60 -6.53 -6.12
N LYS A 237 11.68 -5.39 -5.41
CA LYS A 237 12.55 -5.20 -4.23
C LYS A 237 11.91 -5.73 -2.95
N ASN A 238 10.60 -5.58 -2.80
CA ASN A 238 9.83 -6.03 -1.65
C ASN A 238 8.55 -6.77 -2.10
N PRO A 239 8.61 -8.10 -2.29
CA PRO A 239 7.47 -8.88 -2.76
C PRO A 239 6.24 -8.85 -1.82
N GLU A 240 6.44 -8.56 -0.52
CA GLU A 240 5.35 -8.46 0.45
C GLU A 240 4.41 -7.28 0.16
N LEU A 241 4.91 -6.22 -0.48
CA LEU A 241 4.12 -5.06 -0.89
C LEU A 241 2.92 -5.49 -1.75
N PHE A 242 3.09 -6.52 -2.60
CA PHE A 242 2.02 -7.01 -3.47
C PHE A 242 0.79 -7.49 -2.69
N LYS A 243 0.98 -8.07 -1.49
CA LYS A 243 -0.12 -8.60 -0.67
C LYS A 243 -0.96 -7.51 0.01
N THR A 244 -0.37 -6.34 0.20
CA THR A 244 -1.03 -5.20 0.87
C THR A 244 -1.56 -4.18 -0.14
N LEU A 245 -1.48 -4.47 -1.44
CA LEU A 245 -1.91 -3.51 -2.46
C LEU A 245 -3.44 -3.30 -2.43
N PRO A 246 -3.89 -2.03 -2.44
CA PRO A 246 -5.26 -1.69 -2.73
C PRO A 246 -5.67 -2.26 -4.09
N LYS A 247 -6.87 -2.86 -4.18
CA LYS A 247 -7.39 -3.48 -5.42
C LYS A 247 -7.34 -2.55 -6.63
N LYS A 248 -7.55 -1.24 -6.42
CA LYS A 248 -7.53 -0.20 -7.46
C LYS A 248 -6.19 -0.14 -8.22
N LEU A 249 -5.08 -0.51 -7.57
CA LEU A 249 -3.75 -0.49 -8.19
C LEU A 249 -3.40 -1.81 -8.90
N ILE A 250 -4.14 -2.89 -8.62
CA ILE A 250 -3.91 -4.18 -9.27
C ILE A 250 -4.53 -4.12 -10.66
N THR A 251 -3.70 -3.86 -11.67
CA THR A 251 -4.10 -3.81 -13.08
C THR A 251 -3.42 -4.91 -13.88
N GLU A 252 -4.02 -5.33 -14.99
CA GLU A 252 -3.41 -6.32 -15.91
C GLU A 252 -2.00 -5.92 -16.36
N GLU A 253 -1.79 -4.63 -16.61
CA GLU A 253 -0.48 -4.08 -16.98
C GLU A 253 0.56 -4.25 -15.86
N LEU A 254 0.18 -3.95 -14.61
CA LEU A 254 1.05 -4.18 -13.46
C LEU A 254 1.36 -5.67 -13.30
N LEU A 255 0.34 -6.53 -13.39
CA LEU A 255 0.48 -7.97 -13.23
C LEU A 255 1.46 -8.56 -14.23
N LEU A 256 1.40 -8.17 -15.52
CA LEU A 256 2.37 -8.62 -16.53
C LEU A 256 3.81 -8.21 -16.18
N LYS A 257 4.03 -6.98 -15.67
CA LYS A 257 5.37 -6.50 -15.27
C LYS A 257 5.89 -7.25 -14.04
N VAL A 258 5.03 -7.45 -13.04
CA VAL A 258 5.37 -8.15 -11.80
C VAL A 258 5.70 -9.61 -12.10
N PHE A 259 4.84 -10.33 -12.83
CA PHE A 259 5.06 -11.76 -13.10
C PHE A 259 6.21 -12.04 -14.05
N LYS A 260 6.60 -11.09 -14.90
CA LYS A 260 7.85 -11.21 -15.65
C LYS A 260 9.07 -11.34 -14.74
N THR A 261 9.07 -10.66 -13.60
CA THR A 261 10.23 -10.62 -12.68
C THR A 261 10.10 -11.61 -11.53
N ASN A 262 8.89 -11.84 -11.04
CA ASN A 262 8.60 -12.75 -9.95
C ASN A 262 7.29 -13.52 -10.20
N PRO A 263 7.33 -14.62 -10.98
CA PRO A 263 6.16 -15.42 -11.30
C PRO A 263 5.46 -16.05 -10.08
N GLU A 264 6.17 -16.26 -8.96
CA GLU A 264 5.61 -16.89 -7.74
C GLU A 264 4.46 -16.08 -7.12
N LEU A 265 4.47 -14.77 -7.33
CA LEU A 265 3.41 -13.86 -6.86
C LEU A 265 2.07 -14.10 -7.54
N MET A 266 2.02 -14.89 -8.62
CA MET A 266 0.77 -15.28 -9.28
C MET A 266 -0.18 -16.04 -8.33
N SER A 267 0.39 -16.79 -7.38
CA SER A 267 -0.37 -17.46 -6.32
C SER A 267 -1.07 -16.51 -5.35
N LYS A 268 -0.76 -15.21 -5.40
CA LYS A 268 -1.27 -14.16 -4.51
C LYS A 268 -2.25 -13.22 -5.20
N ILE A 269 -2.65 -13.49 -6.44
CA ILE A 269 -3.68 -12.69 -7.09
C ILE A 269 -5.00 -12.85 -6.33
N PRO A 270 -5.74 -11.76 -6.07
CA PRO A 270 -7.06 -11.86 -5.46
C PRO A 270 -8.01 -12.79 -6.24
N ASP A 271 -8.72 -13.66 -5.53
CA ASP A 271 -9.65 -14.62 -6.14
C ASP A 271 -10.80 -13.97 -6.91
N ASP A 272 -11.15 -12.72 -6.58
CA ASP A 272 -12.19 -11.94 -7.25
C ASP A 272 -11.68 -11.15 -8.46
N PHE A 273 -10.37 -11.18 -8.76
CA PHE A 273 -9.83 -10.53 -9.94
C PHE A 273 -10.37 -11.19 -11.22
N ILE A 274 -10.82 -10.34 -12.15
CA ILE A 274 -11.38 -10.74 -13.45
C ILE A 274 -10.32 -10.45 -14.51
N TYR A 275 -10.00 -11.47 -15.30
CA TYR A 275 -8.99 -11.39 -16.36
C TYR A 275 -9.66 -11.26 -17.72
N THR A 276 -9.10 -10.41 -18.58
CA THR A 276 -9.42 -10.37 -20.01
C THR A 276 -8.76 -11.56 -20.73
N GLN A 277 -9.37 -12.00 -21.83
CA GLN A 277 -8.75 -13.04 -22.68
C GLN A 277 -7.35 -12.62 -23.13
N LYS A 278 -7.18 -11.35 -23.53
CA LYS A 278 -5.90 -10.82 -24.00
C LYS A 278 -4.82 -10.92 -22.93
N PHE A 279 -5.13 -10.53 -21.68
CA PHE A 279 -4.19 -10.68 -20.57
C PHE A 279 -3.76 -12.13 -20.36
N VAL A 280 -4.70 -13.08 -20.43
CA VAL A 280 -4.38 -14.51 -20.29
C VAL A 280 -3.44 -14.98 -21.40
N GLU A 281 -3.68 -14.57 -22.65
CA GLU A 281 -2.78 -14.86 -23.78
C GLU A 281 -1.39 -14.25 -23.58
N ASP A 282 -1.32 -12.96 -23.22
CA ASP A 282 -0.06 -12.26 -22.97
C ASP A 282 0.73 -12.91 -21.82
N LEU A 283 0.04 -13.30 -20.76
CA LEU A 283 0.61 -13.96 -19.59
C LEU A 283 1.20 -15.33 -19.91
N VAL A 284 0.46 -16.16 -20.65
CA VAL A 284 0.93 -17.50 -21.06
C VAL A 284 2.14 -17.39 -21.97
N ASN A 285 2.17 -16.40 -22.87
CA ASN A 285 3.30 -16.16 -23.75
C ASN A 285 4.52 -15.58 -23.02
N LEU A 286 4.30 -14.78 -21.97
CA LEU A 286 5.34 -14.17 -21.17
C LEU A 286 6.20 -15.17 -20.39
N LEU A 287 5.58 -16.23 -19.86
CA LEU A 287 6.24 -17.17 -18.93
C LEU A 287 6.66 -18.46 -19.62
N ASP A 288 7.87 -18.96 -19.39
CA ASP A 288 8.32 -20.25 -19.93
C ASP A 288 7.44 -21.42 -19.47
N SER A 289 7.09 -21.46 -18.18
CA SER A 289 6.31 -22.53 -17.54
C SER A 289 5.13 -21.94 -16.77
N PRO A 290 4.06 -21.48 -17.46
CA PRO A 290 2.95 -20.79 -16.82
C PRO A 290 2.20 -21.70 -15.83
N ASP A 291 2.11 -23.01 -16.11
CA ASP A 291 1.42 -23.98 -15.25
C ASP A 291 2.04 -24.16 -13.87
N THR A 292 3.34 -23.87 -13.74
CA THR A 292 4.05 -23.93 -12.46
C THR A 292 3.53 -22.88 -11.48
N TYR A 293 3.10 -21.72 -11.99
CA TYR A 293 2.76 -20.56 -11.18
C TYR A 293 1.26 -20.25 -11.19
N ALA A 294 0.55 -20.68 -12.25
CA ALA A 294 -0.87 -20.41 -12.45
C ALA A 294 -1.73 -20.90 -11.28
N THR A 295 -2.67 -20.08 -10.83
CA THR A 295 -3.66 -20.48 -9.83
C THR A 295 -4.59 -21.56 -10.40
N VAL A 296 -5.23 -22.34 -9.51
CA VAL A 296 -6.20 -23.37 -9.94
C VAL A 296 -7.35 -22.73 -10.74
N LYS A 297 -7.82 -21.54 -10.31
CA LYS A 297 -8.84 -20.76 -11.01
C LYS A 297 -8.40 -20.42 -12.43
N LEU A 298 -7.17 -19.93 -12.60
CA LEU A 298 -6.65 -19.56 -13.92
C LEU A 298 -6.51 -20.79 -14.82
N ARG A 299 -5.93 -21.89 -14.31
CA ARG A 299 -5.74 -23.15 -15.04
C ARG A 299 -7.04 -23.77 -15.53
N ASN A 300 -8.11 -23.65 -14.75
CA ASN A 300 -9.42 -24.18 -15.11
C ASN A 300 -10.21 -23.28 -16.07
N SER A 301 -9.69 -22.10 -16.42
CA SER A 301 -10.35 -21.21 -17.37
C SER A 301 -10.11 -21.64 -18.82
N LYS A 302 -11.17 -21.58 -19.64
CA LYS A 302 -11.10 -21.93 -21.07
C LYS A 302 -10.05 -21.08 -21.82
N HIS A 303 -9.98 -19.78 -21.52
CA HIS A 303 -9.01 -18.88 -22.13
C HIS A 303 -7.56 -19.30 -21.85
N TYR A 304 -7.28 -19.82 -20.65
CA TYR A 304 -5.94 -20.29 -20.31
C TYR A 304 -5.60 -21.59 -21.03
N THR A 305 -6.53 -22.56 -21.05
CA THR A 305 -6.30 -23.82 -21.78
C THR A 305 -6.08 -23.58 -23.28
N ASP A 306 -6.86 -22.67 -23.87
CA ASP A 306 -6.73 -22.31 -25.28
C ASP A 306 -5.40 -21.59 -25.57
N ALA A 307 -4.98 -20.68 -24.67
CA ALA A 307 -3.70 -19.97 -24.79
C ALA A 307 -2.49 -20.91 -24.67
N VAL A 308 -2.50 -21.84 -23.71
CA VAL A 308 -1.44 -22.85 -23.54
C VAL A 308 -1.37 -23.77 -24.76
N TYR A 309 -2.54 -24.21 -25.26
CA TYR A 309 -2.60 -25.00 -26.48
C TYR A 309 -2.01 -24.25 -27.69
N LYS A 310 -2.40 -22.99 -27.89
CA LYS A 310 -1.90 -22.14 -28.97
C LYS A 310 -0.38 -21.93 -28.88
N LYS A 311 0.14 -21.68 -27.67
CA LYS A 311 1.59 -21.54 -27.43
C LYS A 311 2.35 -22.83 -27.74
N ASN A 312 1.88 -23.97 -27.25
CA ASN A 312 2.52 -25.26 -27.52
C ASN A 312 2.50 -25.58 -29.02
N LYS A 313 1.37 -25.33 -29.71
CA LYS A 313 1.27 -25.48 -31.16
C LYS A 313 2.27 -24.60 -31.91
N SER A 314 2.42 -23.34 -31.50
CA SER A 314 3.42 -22.42 -32.06
C SER A 314 4.85 -22.96 -31.87
N ILE A 315 5.19 -23.47 -30.69
CA ILE A 315 6.50 -24.08 -30.42
C ILE A 315 6.71 -25.31 -31.29
N GLU A 316 5.67 -26.13 -31.49
CA GLU A 316 5.72 -27.30 -32.37
C GLU A 316 5.97 -26.94 -33.84
N ASP A 317 5.36 -25.85 -34.31
CA ASP A 317 5.60 -25.34 -35.66
C ASP A 317 7.04 -24.80 -35.79
N GLU A 318 7.54 -24.05 -34.81
CA GLU A 318 8.93 -23.58 -34.75
C GLU A 318 9.95 -24.72 -34.66
N MET A 319 9.56 -25.86 -34.09
CA MET A 319 10.41 -27.04 -33.91
C MET A 319 10.66 -27.82 -35.21
N LYS A 320 9.73 -27.79 -36.16
CA LYS A 320 9.81 -28.52 -37.44
C LYS A 320 11.15 -28.36 -38.19
N PRO A 321 11.65 -27.14 -38.46
CA PRO A 321 12.92 -26.97 -39.17
C PRO A 321 14.11 -27.56 -38.42
N TYR A 322 14.12 -27.51 -37.08
CA TYR A 322 15.19 -28.12 -36.29
C TYR A 322 15.16 -29.64 -36.36
N ILE A 323 13.98 -30.25 -36.28
CA ILE A 323 13.83 -31.70 -36.46
C ILE A 323 14.38 -32.13 -37.83
N GLU A 324 14.03 -31.40 -38.87
CA GLU A 324 14.44 -31.73 -40.24
C GLU A 324 15.95 -31.54 -40.45
N ALA A 325 16.49 -30.40 -40.02
CA ALA A 325 17.93 -30.16 -40.05
C ALA A 325 18.69 -31.26 -39.31
N TYR A 326 18.18 -31.68 -38.15
CA TYR A 326 18.81 -32.66 -37.30
C TYR A 326 18.79 -34.08 -37.87
N LYS A 327 17.69 -34.50 -38.51
CA LYS A 327 17.59 -35.78 -39.24
C LYS A 327 18.64 -35.88 -40.35
N ASN A 328 18.94 -34.76 -41.01
CA ASN A 328 19.87 -34.69 -42.13
C ASN A 328 21.36 -34.66 -41.71
N LEU A 329 21.67 -34.52 -40.41
CA LEU A 329 23.06 -34.52 -39.93
C LEU A 329 23.67 -35.93 -39.98
N ARG A 330 24.68 -36.09 -40.85
CA ARG A 330 25.38 -37.37 -41.06
C ARG A 330 26.37 -37.76 -39.95
N ARG A 331 26.86 -36.81 -39.14
CA ARG A 331 27.92 -37.07 -38.14
C ARG A 331 27.48 -36.75 -36.70
N PRO A 332 27.73 -37.65 -35.72
CA PRO A 332 27.39 -37.42 -34.31
C PRO A 332 27.96 -36.13 -33.69
N SER A 333 29.21 -35.77 -34.01
CA SER A 333 29.83 -34.54 -33.49
C SER A 333 29.20 -33.25 -34.03
N LEU A 334 28.62 -33.30 -35.22
CA LEU A 334 27.85 -32.18 -35.79
C LEU A 334 26.44 -32.11 -35.18
N LYS A 335 25.85 -33.27 -34.85
CA LYS A 335 24.59 -33.34 -34.08
C LYS A 335 24.72 -32.64 -32.73
N GLU A 336 25.80 -32.89 -32.00
CA GLU A 336 26.03 -32.25 -30.71
C GLU A 336 26.16 -30.73 -30.79
N LYS A 337 26.94 -30.22 -31.74
CA LYS A 337 27.09 -28.77 -31.94
C LYS A 337 25.78 -28.09 -32.36
N SER A 338 24.92 -28.79 -33.10
CA SER A 338 23.64 -28.24 -33.57
C SER A 338 22.61 -28.00 -32.46
N LEU A 339 22.74 -28.66 -31.30
CA LEU A 339 21.82 -28.43 -30.18
C LEU A 339 22.00 -27.05 -29.54
N TYR A 340 23.22 -26.49 -29.58
CA TYR A 340 23.48 -25.15 -29.06
C TYR A 340 22.79 -24.04 -29.86
N THR A 341 22.39 -24.32 -31.11
CA THR A 341 21.63 -23.37 -31.94
C THR A 341 20.12 -23.49 -31.74
N ILE A 342 19.65 -24.48 -30.97
CA ILE A 342 18.22 -24.69 -30.75
C ILE A 342 17.75 -23.79 -29.60
N PRO A 343 16.68 -23.01 -29.79
CA PRO A 343 16.04 -22.25 -28.72
C PRO A 343 15.71 -23.12 -27.50
N VAL A 344 16.05 -22.64 -26.31
CA VAL A 344 15.83 -23.35 -25.03
C VAL A 344 14.38 -23.80 -24.86
N LYS A 345 13.40 -23.00 -25.31
CA LYS A 345 11.97 -23.34 -25.29
C LYS A 345 11.63 -24.64 -26.04
N ILE A 346 12.35 -24.94 -27.13
CA ILE A 346 12.18 -26.18 -27.90
C ILE A 346 12.85 -27.34 -27.16
N LEU A 347 14.04 -27.12 -26.57
CA LEU A 347 14.75 -28.14 -25.77
C LEU A 347 13.98 -28.58 -24.52
N ARG A 348 13.07 -27.74 -24.02
CA ARG A 348 12.17 -28.07 -22.90
C ARG A 348 10.89 -28.79 -23.32
N HIS A 349 10.55 -28.78 -24.61
CA HIS A 349 9.28 -29.30 -25.11
C HIS A 349 9.29 -30.84 -25.18
N GLU A 350 8.25 -31.47 -24.62
CA GLU A 350 8.15 -32.93 -24.48
C GLU A 350 8.27 -33.69 -25.82
N LYS A 351 7.65 -33.17 -26.90
CA LYS A 351 7.77 -33.79 -28.23
C LYS A 351 9.19 -33.75 -28.77
N PHE A 352 9.94 -32.68 -28.49
CA PHE A 352 11.32 -32.56 -28.94
C PHE A 352 12.24 -33.47 -28.14
N THR A 353 12.10 -33.51 -26.82
CA THR A 353 12.89 -34.40 -25.97
C THR A 353 12.62 -35.87 -26.30
N THR A 354 11.38 -36.23 -26.63
CA THR A 354 11.00 -37.56 -27.12
C THR A 354 11.60 -37.87 -28.51
N PHE A 355 11.65 -36.88 -29.40
CA PHE A 355 12.33 -37.03 -30.68
C PHE A 355 13.85 -37.26 -30.50
N LEU A 356 14.49 -36.47 -29.64
CA LEU A 356 15.91 -36.59 -29.34
C LEU A 356 16.24 -37.94 -28.71
N SER A 357 15.43 -38.44 -27.77
CA SER A 357 15.68 -39.73 -27.12
C SER A 357 15.71 -40.89 -28.11
N LYS A 358 14.83 -40.85 -29.14
CA LYS A 358 14.78 -41.86 -30.19
C LYS A 358 15.90 -41.71 -31.22
N THR A 359 16.39 -40.49 -31.44
CA THR A 359 17.36 -40.21 -32.49
C THR A 359 18.80 -40.39 -32.02
N ASP A 360 19.14 -39.85 -30.85
CA ASP A 360 20.43 -40.05 -30.19
C ASP A 360 20.30 -39.73 -28.69
N PRO A 361 20.19 -40.76 -27.84
CA PRO A 361 19.98 -40.55 -26.42
C PRO A 361 21.18 -39.97 -25.68
N ARG A 362 22.36 -39.80 -26.29
CA ARG A 362 23.50 -39.14 -25.61
C ARG A 362 23.24 -37.66 -25.31
N PHE A 363 22.23 -37.08 -25.95
CA PHE A 363 21.85 -35.69 -25.74
C PHE A 363 21.08 -35.40 -24.45
N GLY A 364 20.74 -36.43 -23.68
CA GLY A 364 20.10 -36.25 -22.38
C GLY A 364 20.86 -35.30 -21.45
N ASN A 365 22.21 -35.31 -21.49
CA ASN A 365 23.04 -34.43 -20.65
C ASN A 365 23.08 -32.96 -21.10
N MET A 366 22.59 -32.66 -22.30
CA MET A 366 22.57 -31.31 -22.86
C MET A 366 21.20 -30.64 -22.69
N LEU A 367 20.20 -31.39 -22.23
CA LEU A 367 18.89 -30.84 -21.95
C LEU A 367 18.95 -29.90 -20.74
N PRO A 368 18.17 -28.81 -20.77
CA PRO A 368 17.94 -27.99 -19.58
C PRO A 368 17.49 -28.83 -18.39
N SER A 369 17.90 -28.45 -17.17
CA SER A 369 17.58 -29.22 -15.96
C SER A 369 16.06 -29.34 -15.70
N ASP A 370 15.28 -28.42 -16.22
CA ASP A 370 13.83 -28.32 -16.10
C ASP A 370 13.05 -28.92 -17.30
N ALA A 371 13.75 -29.54 -18.26
CA ALA A 371 13.10 -30.13 -19.44
C ALA A 371 12.07 -31.21 -19.06
N ILE A 372 10.92 -31.21 -19.73
CA ILE A 372 9.88 -32.22 -19.56
C ILE A 372 10.18 -33.41 -20.48
N VAL A 373 10.13 -34.61 -19.93
CA VAL A 373 10.54 -35.84 -20.63
C VAL A 373 9.56 -36.95 -20.28
N THR A 374 9.06 -37.63 -21.30
CA THR A 374 8.20 -38.82 -21.15
C THR A 374 8.96 -39.94 -20.44
N THR A 375 8.25 -40.86 -19.79
CA THR A 375 8.87 -41.99 -19.11
C THR A 375 9.69 -42.86 -20.08
N GLU A 376 9.22 -43.02 -21.31
CA GLU A 376 9.90 -43.75 -22.39
C GLU A 376 11.22 -43.07 -22.77
N ALA A 377 11.17 -41.75 -23.01
CA ALA A 377 12.36 -40.97 -23.30
C ALA A 377 13.34 -40.95 -22.12
N ALA A 378 12.83 -40.87 -20.88
CA ALA A 378 13.64 -40.92 -19.67
C ALA A 378 14.40 -42.27 -19.54
N LYS A 379 13.72 -43.39 -19.78
CA LYS A 379 14.34 -44.73 -19.82
C LYS A 379 15.45 -44.80 -20.84
N GLU A 380 15.28 -44.18 -22.00
CA GLU A 380 16.28 -44.17 -23.08
C GLU A 380 17.48 -43.27 -22.74
N PHE A 381 17.23 -42.06 -22.24
CA PHE A 381 18.29 -41.13 -21.85
C PHE A 381 19.18 -41.68 -20.74
N ILE A 382 18.62 -42.29 -19.68
CA ILE A 382 19.46 -42.76 -18.56
C ILE A 382 20.43 -43.89 -18.98
N LYS A 383 20.10 -44.70 -20.00
CA LYS A 383 21.01 -45.76 -20.47
C LYS A 383 22.37 -45.22 -20.95
N HIS A 384 22.38 -44.02 -21.50
CA HIS A 384 23.54 -43.45 -22.19
C HIS A 384 24.19 -42.27 -21.45
N ASN A 385 23.65 -41.90 -20.30
CA ASN A 385 24.00 -40.67 -19.61
C ASN A 385 24.22 -40.88 -18.12
N SER A 386 25.04 -40.02 -17.52
CA SER A 386 25.15 -39.96 -16.07
C SER A 386 23.87 -39.36 -15.50
N LEU A 387 23.16 -40.10 -14.65
CA LEU A 387 21.90 -39.66 -14.01
C LEU A 387 21.97 -38.25 -13.42
N LYS A 388 23.11 -37.87 -12.81
CA LYS A 388 23.33 -36.54 -12.20
C LYS A 388 23.30 -35.36 -13.20
N ARG A 389 23.52 -35.63 -14.49
CA ARG A 389 23.57 -34.63 -15.56
C ARG A 389 22.26 -34.54 -16.34
N LEU A 390 21.29 -35.40 -16.03
CA LEU A 390 19.99 -35.43 -16.70
C LEU A 390 19.00 -34.45 -16.07
N PRO A 391 17.94 -34.05 -16.78
CA PRO A 391 16.84 -33.25 -16.24
C PRO A 391 16.27 -33.80 -14.93
N ILE A 392 15.78 -32.90 -14.07
CA ILE A 392 15.16 -33.22 -12.77
C ILE A 392 13.95 -34.13 -12.95
N SER A 393 13.17 -33.91 -14.03
CA SER A 393 12.04 -34.75 -14.42
C SER A 393 12.44 -36.22 -14.58
N ILE A 394 13.61 -36.49 -15.15
CA ILE A 394 14.19 -37.83 -15.29
C ILE A 394 14.75 -38.32 -13.96
N GLN A 395 15.51 -37.49 -13.24
CA GLN A 395 16.15 -37.86 -11.97
C GLN A 395 15.17 -38.32 -10.91
N LYS A 396 13.94 -37.81 -10.93
CA LYS A 396 12.86 -38.14 -9.98
C LYS A 396 11.87 -39.17 -10.54
N ASN A 397 12.00 -39.60 -11.79
CA ASN A 397 11.06 -40.54 -12.40
C ASN A 397 11.28 -41.95 -11.82
N SER A 398 10.31 -42.42 -11.01
CA SER A 398 10.40 -43.69 -10.28
C SER A 398 10.51 -44.90 -11.21
N GLU A 399 9.81 -44.90 -12.34
CA GLU A 399 9.86 -45.97 -13.34
C GLU A 399 11.20 -46.01 -14.08
N ALA A 400 11.72 -44.84 -14.49
CA ALA A 400 13.00 -44.75 -15.17
C ALA A 400 14.15 -45.15 -14.23
N LEU A 401 14.10 -44.73 -12.95
CA LEU A 401 15.04 -45.18 -11.93
C LEU A 401 14.96 -46.69 -11.71
N THR A 402 13.76 -47.25 -11.57
CA THR A 402 13.56 -48.69 -11.42
C THR A 402 14.16 -49.45 -12.61
N PHE A 403 13.87 -48.99 -13.83
CA PHE A 403 14.40 -49.57 -15.06
C PHE A 403 15.94 -49.59 -15.10
N VAL A 404 16.60 -48.53 -14.67
CA VAL A 404 18.06 -48.44 -14.73
C VAL A 404 18.70 -49.27 -13.62
N LEU A 405 18.09 -49.29 -12.43
CA LEU A 405 18.55 -50.09 -11.30
C LEU A 405 18.45 -51.60 -11.55
N THR A 406 17.47 -52.05 -12.35
CA THR A 406 17.35 -53.46 -12.72
C THR A 406 18.30 -53.86 -13.84
N ASN A 407 18.77 -52.92 -14.66
CA ASN A 407 19.58 -53.23 -15.85
C ASN A 407 21.08 -52.86 -15.72
N SER A 408 21.50 -52.13 -14.68
CA SER A 408 22.91 -51.73 -14.51
C SER A 408 23.44 -51.87 -13.08
N LYS A 409 24.51 -52.65 -12.92
CA LYS A 409 25.23 -52.83 -11.64
C LYS A 409 25.87 -51.56 -11.08
N HIS A 410 26.02 -50.51 -11.89
CA HIS A 410 26.64 -49.24 -11.48
C HIS A 410 25.63 -48.15 -11.14
N ALA A 411 24.35 -48.36 -11.50
CA ALA A 411 23.31 -47.36 -11.37
C ALA A 411 23.09 -46.90 -9.93
N TYR A 412 23.01 -47.85 -8.98
CA TYR A 412 22.73 -47.55 -7.58
C TYR A 412 23.83 -46.68 -6.94
N ARG A 413 25.09 -46.81 -7.38
CA ARG A 413 26.18 -45.92 -6.95
C ARG A 413 25.99 -44.48 -7.44
N ALA A 414 25.35 -44.29 -8.59
CA ALA A 414 25.21 -42.99 -9.26
C ALA A 414 23.99 -42.17 -8.82
N ILE A 415 22.96 -42.80 -8.24
CA ILE A 415 21.75 -42.10 -7.77
C ILE A 415 22.05 -41.09 -6.64
N SER A 416 21.16 -40.11 -6.47
CA SER A 416 21.30 -39.06 -5.46
C SER A 416 21.32 -39.62 -4.03
N ARG A 417 21.83 -38.85 -3.06
CA ARG A 417 21.86 -39.28 -1.64
C ARG A 417 20.45 -39.58 -1.10
N GLU A 418 19.47 -38.78 -1.51
CA GLU A 418 18.06 -38.95 -1.15
C GLU A 418 17.54 -40.32 -1.62
N HIS A 419 17.69 -40.64 -2.90
CA HIS A 419 17.26 -41.93 -3.46
C HIS A 419 18.02 -43.13 -2.87
N LYS A 420 19.26 -42.94 -2.37
CA LYS A 420 20.00 -44.01 -1.68
C LYS A 420 19.42 -44.39 -0.33
N ASN A 421 18.63 -43.51 0.29
CA ASN A 421 17.94 -43.80 1.54
C ASN A 421 16.55 -44.43 1.32
N ASP A 422 16.10 -44.55 0.06
CA ASP A 422 14.85 -45.24 -0.29
C ASP A 422 15.04 -46.76 -0.23
N LYS A 423 14.37 -47.41 0.73
CA LYS A 423 14.41 -48.87 0.93
C LYS A 423 13.90 -49.63 -0.31
N LYS A 424 12.89 -49.13 -1.02
CA LYS A 424 12.30 -49.79 -2.21
C LYS A 424 13.31 -49.79 -3.37
N LEU A 425 13.93 -48.65 -3.65
CA LEU A 425 14.96 -48.55 -4.69
C LEU A 425 16.20 -49.40 -4.35
N ALA A 426 16.61 -49.39 -3.07
CA ALA A 426 17.69 -50.26 -2.59
C ALA A 426 17.37 -51.75 -2.79
N MET A 427 16.15 -52.16 -2.47
CA MET A 427 15.69 -53.55 -2.64
C MET A 427 15.69 -53.96 -4.11
N ILE A 428 15.21 -53.10 -5.01
CA ILE A 428 15.23 -53.32 -6.46
C ILE A 428 16.67 -53.51 -6.95
N ALA A 429 17.56 -52.59 -6.58
CA ALA A 429 18.95 -52.60 -7.01
C ALA A 429 19.72 -53.83 -6.49
N ILE A 430 19.45 -54.27 -5.27
CA ILE A 430 20.10 -55.43 -4.64
C ILE A 430 19.53 -56.73 -5.17
N LYS A 431 18.21 -56.79 -5.42
CA LYS A 431 17.58 -57.95 -6.05
C LYS A 431 18.15 -58.21 -7.44
N ALA A 432 18.44 -57.16 -8.21
CA ALA A 432 19.06 -57.25 -9.53
C ALA A 432 20.58 -57.51 -9.45
N PHE A 433 21.29 -56.74 -8.62
CA PHE A 433 22.75 -56.84 -8.45
C PHE A 433 23.11 -56.79 -6.96
N PRO A 434 23.25 -57.94 -6.29
CA PRO A 434 23.46 -58.00 -4.85
C PRO A 434 24.69 -57.24 -4.34
N SER A 435 25.72 -57.09 -5.18
CA SER A 435 26.92 -56.29 -4.88
C SER A 435 26.66 -54.82 -4.57
N ASN A 436 25.47 -54.29 -4.92
CA ASN A 436 25.05 -52.94 -4.56
C ASN A 436 24.94 -52.71 -3.04
N ILE A 437 24.93 -53.78 -2.22
CA ILE A 437 24.91 -53.69 -0.76
C ILE A 437 26.05 -52.80 -0.20
N GLN A 438 27.20 -52.75 -0.88
CA GLN A 438 28.35 -51.97 -0.46
C GLN A 438 28.10 -50.45 -0.52
N TYR A 439 27.16 -50.03 -1.37
CA TYR A 439 26.83 -48.62 -1.59
C TYR A 439 25.66 -48.13 -0.71
N LEU A 440 25.07 -49.00 0.11
CA LEU A 440 24.05 -48.62 1.09
C LEU A 440 24.56 -47.52 2.03
N LYS A 441 23.63 -46.66 2.45
CA LYS A 441 23.86 -45.52 3.35
C LYS A 441 22.77 -45.46 4.42
N GLY A 442 23.06 -44.72 5.50
CA GLY A 442 22.11 -44.47 6.58
C GLY A 442 21.60 -45.74 7.25
N SER A 443 20.32 -45.71 7.62
CA SER A 443 19.60 -46.81 8.30
C SER A 443 19.56 -48.10 7.48
N LEU A 444 19.64 -48.01 6.14
CA LEU A 444 19.63 -49.19 5.27
C LEU A 444 20.89 -50.06 5.42
N THR A 445 21.98 -49.51 5.96
CA THR A 445 23.22 -50.27 6.16
C THR A 445 23.13 -51.37 7.20
N SER A 446 22.04 -51.43 7.98
CA SER A 446 21.76 -52.46 8.97
C SER A 446 20.36 -53.08 8.80
N ASP A 447 19.71 -52.85 7.66
CA ASP A 447 18.36 -53.35 7.40
C ASP A 447 18.37 -54.85 7.11
N LYS A 448 17.70 -55.62 7.98
CA LYS A 448 17.67 -57.09 7.91
C LYS A 448 16.95 -57.60 6.66
N ASP A 449 15.95 -56.91 6.16
CA ASP A 449 15.19 -57.36 4.98
C ASP A 449 16.04 -57.23 3.73
N ILE A 450 16.79 -56.13 3.63
CA ILE A 450 17.75 -55.93 2.54
C ILE A 450 18.81 -57.02 2.57
N PHE A 451 19.30 -57.38 3.76
CA PHE A 451 20.28 -58.47 3.91
C PHE A 451 19.71 -59.82 3.49
N LYS A 452 18.49 -60.16 3.92
CA LYS A 452 17.80 -61.38 3.49
C LYS A 452 17.64 -61.43 1.96
N MET A 453 17.26 -60.32 1.33
CA MET A 453 17.14 -60.25 -0.13
C MET A 453 18.49 -60.49 -0.81
N ALA A 454 19.55 -59.80 -0.37
CA ALA A 454 20.90 -60.01 -0.90
C ALA A 454 21.33 -61.47 -0.74
N LEU A 455 21.07 -62.07 0.42
CA LEU A 455 21.33 -63.48 0.73
C LEU A 455 20.60 -64.46 -0.17
N SER A 456 19.36 -64.16 -0.56
CA SER A 456 18.59 -65.01 -1.46
C SER A 456 19.10 -65.03 -2.91
N LYS A 457 19.92 -64.04 -3.31
CA LYS A 457 20.35 -63.82 -4.71
C LYS A 457 21.85 -63.90 -4.92
N TRP A 458 22.64 -63.70 -3.89
CA TRP A 458 24.09 -63.72 -3.95
C TRP A 458 24.60 -65.05 -3.40
N ASP A 459 25.42 -65.76 -4.17
CA ASP A 459 26.17 -66.90 -3.66
C ASP A 459 27.34 -66.43 -2.79
N TYR A 460 27.16 -66.53 -1.47
CA TYR A 460 28.15 -66.08 -0.48
C TYR A 460 29.39 -66.97 -0.41
N SER A 461 29.37 -68.18 -0.98
CA SER A 461 30.55 -69.04 -1.02
C SER A 461 31.71 -68.42 -1.82
N LYS A 462 31.40 -67.53 -2.76
CA LYS A 462 32.36 -66.75 -3.56
C LYS A 462 32.84 -65.46 -2.88
N LEU A 463 32.11 -64.98 -1.87
CA LEU A 463 32.38 -63.74 -1.13
C LEU A 463 33.66 -63.81 -0.27
N LEU A 464 34.02 -65.04 0.15
CA LEU A 464 35.23 -65.33 0.92
C LEU A 464 36.42 -65.70 0.02
N LYS A 465 36.20 -65.95 -1.27
CA LYS A 465 37.21 -66.54 -2.15
C LYS A 465 37.73 -65.64 -3.26
N ASP A 466 36.98 -64.68 -3.83
CA ASP A 466 37.39 -64.20 -5.17
C ASP A 466 36.95 -62.81 -5.67
N ASP A 467 36.74 -61.79 -4.83
CA ASP A 467 36.57 -60.45 -5.41
C ASP A 467 37.11 -59.31 -4.52
N HIS A 468 38.33 -58.85 -4.81
CA HIS A 468 38.93 -57.66 -4.21
C HIS A 468 38.10 -56.38 -4.42
N HIS A 469 37.07 -56.39 -5.29
CA HIS A 469 36.27 -55.22 -5.64
C HIS A 469 34.94 -55.07 -4.88
N THR A 470 34.55 -56.04 -4.04
CA THR A 470 33.34 -55.91 -3.20
C THR A 470 33.67 -56.13 -1.72
N LYS A 471 33.59 -55.07 -0.91
CA LYS A 471 33.74 -55.17 0.56
C LYS A 471 32.35 -55.17 1.19
N PRO A 472 31.84 -56.32 1.66
CA PRO A 472 30.54 -56.39 2.31
C PRO A 472 30.55 -55.52 3.58
N LYS A 473 29.42 -54.91 3.92
CA LYS A 473 29.32 -54.09 5.13
C LYS A 473 29.53 -54.96 6.37
N LYS A 474 30.23 -54.44 7.39
CA LYS A 474 30.47 -55.12 8.69
C LYS A 474 29.18 -55.68 9.30
N SER A 475 28.08 -54.92 9.19
CA SER A 475 26.74 -55.31 9.64
C SER A 475 26.17 -56.55 8.93
N LEU A 476 26.45 -56.73 7.63
CA LEU A 476 26.06 -57.94 6.90
C LEU A 476 26.87 -59.14 7.37
N ILE A 477 28.18 -58.96 7.61
CA ILE A 477 29.04 -60.02 8.16
C ILE A 477 28.56 -60.44 9.55
N GLN A 478 28.22 -59.48 10.41
CA GLN A 478 27.63 -59.76 11.73
C GLN A 478 26.29 -60.49 11.62
N TYR A 479 25.42 -60.07 10.68
CA TYR A 479 24.16 -60.74 10.41
C TYR A 479 24.36 -62.20 9.96
N LEU A 480 25.35 -62.44 9.08
CA LEU A 480 25.72 -63.78 8.65
C LEU A 480 26.20 -64.66 9.80
N ILE A 481 27.12 -64.15 10.64
CA ILE A 481 27.63 -64.89 11.81
C ILE A 481 26.46 -65.31 12.72
N GLN A 482 25.53 -64.39 12.99
CA GLN A 482 24.34 -64.70 13.80
C GLN A 482 23.38 -65.69 13.12
N ALA A 483 23.21 -65.61 11.80
CA ALA A 483 22.36 -66.51 11.06
C ALA A 483 22.94 -67.93 11.00
N TYR A 484 24.25 -68.06 10.79
CA TYR A 484 24.96 -69.35 10.77
C TYR A 484 25.09 -69.95 12.18
N SER A 485 25.36 -69.15 13.21
CA SER A 485 25.41 -69.66 14.59
C SER A 485 24.09 -70.27 15.03
N LYS A 486 22.95 -69.64 14.65
CA LYS A 486 21.62 -70.19 14.89
C LYS A 486 21.34 -71.49 14.15
N LYS A 487 21.88 -71.62 12.93
CA LYS A 487 21.74 -72.84 12.12
C LYS A 487 22.58 -73.98 12.68
N ILE A 488 23.77 -73.70 13.22
CA ILE A 488 24.62 -74.70 13.87
C ILE A 488 24.03 -75.13 15.22
N SER A 489 23.41 -74.23 16.00
CA SER A 489 22.76 -74.59 17.27
C SER A 489 21.43 -75.36 17.12
N SER A 490 20.91 -75.49 15.90
CA SER A 490 19.69 -76.26 15.60
C SER A 490 19.96 -77.66 15.03
N TYR A 491 21.24 -78.01 14.85
CA TYR A 491 21.72 -79.38 14.64
C TYR A 491 22.34 -79.86 15.94
#